data_AF-A0A2H3AKF4-F1
#
_entry.id   AF-A0A2H3AKF4-F1
#
_cell.length_a   1.000
_cell.length_b   1.000
_cell.length_c   1.000
_cell.angle_alpha   90.00
_cell.angle_beta   90.00
_cell.angle_gamma   90.00
#
_symmetry.space_group_name_H-M   'P 1'
#
loop_
_entity.id
_entity.type
_entity.pdbx_description
1 polymer ?
#
loop_
_entity_poly.entity_id
_entity_poly.type
_entity_poly.pdbx_seq_one_letter_code
_entity_poly.pdbx_strand_id
1 'polypeptide(L)'
;MLGDVLLTVQWLANADDYDFQNNKKILGNAAQMMHADPCRRFMFGMTIANTTTRLWYFSRARVLVSEPFNFITQYHHLIHHIVSMSFGSTEDLGYDSSITRVAIPLTGSPARYRIQYEYAIDGETYRTVECLSSFRASGIISRATRVWTVR
;
A
#
# COMPACT_ATOMS: atom_id res chain seq x y z
N MET A 1 -10.20 -11.77 5.47
CA MET A 1 -8.95 -10.99 5.57
C MET A 1 -7.85 -11.80 4.88
N LEU A 2 -7.72 -11.67 3.55
CA LEU A 2 -6.82 -12.50 2.75
C LEU A 2 -5.66 -11.60 2.28
N GLY A 3 -4.61 -11.57 3.10
CA GLY A 3 -3.26 -11.09 2.78
C GLY A 3 -3.16 -9.71 2.12
N ASP A 4 -3.50 -8.65 2.84
CA ASP A 4 -3.05 -7.32 2.43
C ASP A 4 -1.69 -7.03 3.09
N VAL A 5 -0.71 -6.65 2.28
CA VAL A 5 0.62 -6.27 2.76
C VAL A 5 0.51 -4.87 3.36
N LEU A 6 0.54 -4.80 4.69
CA LEU A 6 0.50 -3.54 5.46
C LEU A 6 1.79 -2.73 5.32
N LEU A 7 2.92 -3.43 5.12
CA LEU A 7 4.26 -2.85 5.14
C LEU A 7 5.11 -3.46 4.05
N THR A 8 5.72 -2.62 3.20
CA THR A 8 6.81 -3.08 2.33
C THR A 8 8.14 -2.89 3.05
N VAL A 9 8.90 -3.98 3.19
CA VAL A 9 10.26 -3.95 3.76
C VAL A 9 11.23 -4.38 2.68
N GLN A 10 12.22 -3.53 2.40
CA GLN A 10 13.31 -3.87 1.49
C GLN A 10 14.63 -3.93 2.26
N TRP A 11 15.35 -5.03 2.07
CA TRP A 11 16.66 -5.26 2.66
C TRP A 11 17.75 -5.37 1.58
N LEU A 12 18.94 -4.84 1.87
CA LEU A 12 20.17 -5.11 1.11
C LEU A 12 21.34 -5.37 2.08
N ALA A 13 22.18 -6.34 1.71
CA ALA A 13 23.35 -6.75 2.48
C ALA A 13 24.52 -5.75 2.39
N ASN A 14 24.66 -5.05 1.26
CA ASN A 14 25.80 -4.18 0.95
C ASN A 14 25.42 -2.70 0.99
N ALA A 15 26.22 -1.91 1.72
CA ALA A 15 25.98 -0.48 1.97
C ALA A 15 26.35 0.42 0.78
N ASP A 16 27.22 -0.04 -0.13
CA ASP A 16 27.79 0.82 -1.19
C ASP A 16 26.84 1.06 -2.38
N ASP A 17 25.79 0.24 -2.52
CA ASP A 17 24.73 0.36 -3.54
C ASP A 17 23.37 0.71 -2.89
N TYR A 18 23.42 1.15 -1.62
CA TYR A 18 22.31 1.18 -0.67
C TYR A 18 21.17 2.10 -1.07
N ASP A 19 21.46 3.36 -1.41
CA ASP A 19 20.40 4.36 -1.49
C ASP A 19 19.63 4.24 -2.80
N PHE A 20 20.30 4.21 -3.95
CA PHE A 20 19.58 4.32 -5.22
C PHE A 20 18.76 3.07 -5.57
N GLN A 21 19.32 1.87 -5.34
CA GLN A 21 18.63 0.61 -5.67
C GLN A 21 17.49 0.29 -4.71
N ASN A 22 17.66 0.49 -3.39
CA ASN A 22 16.56 0.31 -2.45
C ASN A 22 15.45 1.34 -2.69
N ASN A 23 15.80 2.60 -2.92
CA ASN A 23 14.80 3.64 -3.17
C ASN A 23 13.99 3.32 -4.42
N LYS A 24 14.64 2.88 -5.51
CA LYS A 24 13.92 2.44 -6.73
C LYS A 24 12.99 1.26 -6.47
N LYS A 25 13.48 0.22 -5.78
CA LYS A 25 12.69 -0.98 -5.49
C LYS A 25 11.49 -0.66 -4.60
N ILE A 26 11.69 0.09 -3.52
CA ILE A 26 10.60 0.43 -2.61
C ILE A 26 9.58 1.37 -3.27
N LEU A 27 10.01 2.33 -4.07
CA LEU A 27 9.11 3.20 -4.84
C LEU A 27 8.29 2.41 -5.87
N GLY A 28 8.92 1.49 -6.59
CA GLY A 28 8.24 0.62 -7.56
C GLY A 28 7.23 -0.31 -6.87
N ASN A 29 7.63 -0.96 -5.78
CA ASN A 29 6.76 -1.82 -4.98
C ASN A 29 5.57 -1.03 -4.42
N ALA A 30 5.82 0.16 -3.85
CA ALA A 30 4.77 1.02 -3.34
C ALA A 30 3.80 1.44 -4.45
N ALA A 31 4.30 1.82 -5.64
CA ALA A 31 3.46 2.19 -6.78
C ALA A 31 2.58 1.02 -7.23
N GLN A 32 3.14 -0.19 -7.28
CA GLN A 32 2.40 -1.39 -7.65
C GLN A 32 1.36 -1.78 -6.59
N MET A 33 1.71 -1.75 -5.31
CA MET A 33 0.78 -2.08 -4.21
C MET A 33 -0.38 -1.09 -4.14
N MET A 34 -0.07 0.20 -4.19
CA MET A 34 -1.07 1.25 -4.27
C MET A 34 -1.96 1.08 -5.50
N HIS A 35 -1.41 0.72 -6.66
CA HIS A 35 -2.23 0.43 -7.84
C HIS A 35 -3.04 -0.86 -7.72
N ALA A 36 -2.56 -1.90 -7.02
CA ALA A 36 -3.27 -3.17 -6.94
C ALA A 36 -4.59 -3.03 -6.15
N ASP A 37 -4.61 -2.14 -5.16
CA ASP A 37 -5.76 -1.94 -4.27
C ASP A 37 -6.27 -0.49 -4.30
N PRO A 38 -7.43 -0.20 -4.92
CA PRO A 38 -8.03 1.12 -4.96
C PRO A 38 -8.50 1.62 -3.58
N CYS A 39 -8.62 0.77 -2.56
CA CYS A 39 -8.91 1.20 -1.19
C CYS A 39 -7.71 1.92 -0.54
N ARG A 40 -6.51 1.88 -1.13
CA ARG A 40 -5.28 2.46 -0.59
C ARG A 40 -5.16 3.97 -0.88
N ARG A 41 -5.35 4.83 0.13
CA ARG A 41 -5.10 6.28 0.07
C ARG A 41 -3.62 6.62 0.26
N PHE A 42 -2.99 5.92 1.19
CA PHE A 42 -1.55 6.00 1.49
C PHE A 42 -1.06 4.65 2.02
N MET A 43 0.26 4.48 2.12
CA MET A 43 0.86 3.30 2.74
C MET A 43 2.20 3.64 3.38
N PHE A 44 2.67 2.76 4.25
CA PHE A 44 3.98 2.88 4.89
C PHE A 44 4.95 1.85 4.33
N GLY A 45 6.24 2.16 4.44
CA GLY A 45 7.32 1.27 4.07
C GLY A 45 8.53 1.48 4.95
N MET A 46 9.48 0.56 4.82
CA MET A 46 10.75 0.62 5.53
C MET A 46 11.86 0.08 4.65
N THR A 47 13.00 0.77 4.63
CA THR A 47 14.23 0.24 4.05
C THR A 47 15.23 -0.01 5.17
N ILE A 48 15.93 -1.14 5.10
CA ILE A 48 17.03 -1.48 6.00
C ILE A 48 18.22 -1.87 5.13
N ALA A 49 19.40 -1.32 5.40
CA ALA A 49 20.64 -2.00 5.02
C ALA A 49 21.65 -1.91 6.13
N ASN A 50 22.29 -3.04 6.36
CA ASN A 50 23.04 -3.26 7.57
C ASN A 50 22.20 -2.87 8.80
N THR A 51 22.58 -1.80 9.51
CA THR A 51 21.86 -1.26 10.67
C THR A 51 21.07 0.02 10.38
N THR A 52 21.26 0.62 9.19
CA THR A 52 20.63 1.87 8.80
C THR A 52 19.22 1.63 8.31
N THR A 53 18.26 2.30 8.93
CA THR A 53 16.83 2.20 8.65
C THR A 53 16.28 3.55 8.21
N ARG A 54 15.38 3.54 7.23
CA ARG A 54 14.52 4.68 6.91
C ARG A 54 13.07 4.23 6.90
N LEU A 55 12.20 5.06 7.46
CA LEU A 55 10.75 4.90 7.39
C LEU A 55 10.21 5.72 6.23
N TRP A 56 9.23 5.15 5.53
CA TRP A 56 8.64 5.74 4.34
C TRP A 56 7.15 5.92 4.52
N TYR A 57 6.66 7.05 4.05
CA TYR A 57 5.25 7.31 3.84
C TYR A 57 5.01 7.58 2.37
N PHE A 58 4.06 6.88 1.77
CA PHE A 58 3.69 7.03 0.37
C PHE A 58 2.24 7.43 0.26
N SER A 59 1.97 8.50 -0.47
CA SER A 59 0.64 8.83 -0.97
C SER A 59 0.70 9.17 -2.45
N ARG A 60 -0.48 9.29 -3.07
CA ARG A 60 -0.60 9.69 -4.47
C ARG A 60 -0.18 11.14 -4.74
N ALA A 61 0.02 11.94 -3.69
CA ALA A 61 0.44 13.33 -3.78
C ALA A 61 1.90 13.54 -3.36
N ARG A 62 2.39 12.77 -2.36
CA ARG A 62 3.71 13.00 -1.77
C ARG A 62 4.34 11.70 -1.27
N VAL A 63 5.67 11.68 -1.28
CA VAL A 63 6.47 10.66 -0.60
C VAL A 63 7.30 11.37 0.46
N LEU A 64 7.26 10.86 1.69
CA LEU A 64 8.06 11.34 2.80
C LEU A 64 8.97 10.22 3.26
N VAL A 65 10.19 10.57 3.64
CA VAL A 65 11.22 9.64 4.11
C VAL A 65 11.81 10.21 5.38
N SER A 66 12.00 9.39 6.40
CA SER A 66 12.70 9.81 7.61
C SER A 66 14.19 10.02 7.32
N GLU A 67 14.84 10.82 8.16
CA GLU A 67 16.29 10.74 8.29
C GLU A 67 16.69 9.29 8.63
N PRO A 68 17.85 8.82 8.13
CA PRO A 68 18.35 7.49 8.46
C PRO A 68 18.68 7.39 9.94
N PHE A 69 18.32 6.26 10.56
CA PHE A 69 18.66 5.96 11.95
C PHE A 69 19.19 4.54 12.10
N ASN A 70 20.01 4.30 13.12
CA ASN A 70 20.51 2.96 13.42
C ASN A 70 19.48 2.23 14.30
N PHE A 71 18.88 1.15 13.81
CA PHE A 71 17.81 0.46 14.54
C PHE A 71 18.30 -0.29 15.79
N ILE A 72 19.61 -0.53 15.93
CA ILE A 72 20.20 -1.16 17.11
C ILE A 72 20.34 -0.13 18.23
N THR A 73 20.86 1.06 17.94
CA THR A 73 21.09 2.09 18.96
C THR A 73 19.85 2.96 19.22
N GLN A 74 19.01 3.15 18.20
CA GLN A 74 17.77 3.94 18.24
C GLN A 74 16.54 3.05 18.05
N TYR A 75 16.54 1.87 18.68
CA TYR A 75 15.52 0.83 18.55
C TYR A 75 14.09 1.31 18.84
N HIS A 76 13.92 2.32 19.69
CA HIS A 76 12.62 2.87 20.04
C HIS A 76 11.84 3.35 18.80
N HIS A 77 12.49 3.97 17.81
CA HIS A 77 11.81 4.38 16.57
C HIS A 77 11.22 3.19 15.81
N LEU A 78 11.96 2.09 15.73
CA LEU A 78 11.50 0.88 15.06
C LEU A 78 10.36 0.21 15.84
N ILE A 79 10.49 0.10 17.17
CA ILE A 79 9.44 -0.47 18.03
C ILE A 79 8.15 0.34 17.89
N HIS A 80 8.23 1.67 18.02
CA HIS A 80 7.07 2.54 17.85
C HIS A 80 6.42 2.34 16.48
N HIS A 81 7.22 2.30 15.41
CA HIS A 81 6.69 2.08 14.07
C HIS A 81 5.97 0.74 13.93
N ILE A 82 6.56 -0.36 14.41
CA ILE A 82 5.94 -1.70 14.35
C ILE A 82 4.65 -1.75 15.17
N VAL A 83 4.64 -1.18 16.38
CA VAL A 83 3.44 -1.12 17.22
C VAL A 83 2.35 -0.30 16.55
N SER A 84 2.67 0.89 16.03
CA SER A 84 1.70 1.71 15.28
C SER A 84 1.11 0.97 14.08
N MET A 85 1.93 0.22 13.34
CA MET A 85 1.47 -0.57 12.20
C MET A 85 0.62 -1.78 12.61
N SER A 86 0.84 -2.33 13.80
CA SER A 86 0.15 -3.53 14.30
C SER A 86 -1.21 -3.20 14.92
N PHE A 87 -1.34 -2.04 15.55
CA PHE A 87 -2.53 -1.63 16.29
C PHE A 87 -3.31 -0.47 15.66
N GLY A 88 -2.81 0.09 14.55
CA GLY A 88 -3.51 1.13 13.81
C GLY A 88 -4.84 0.64 13.23
N SER A 89 -5.85 1.52 13.18
CA SER A 89 -7.07 1.23 12.44
C SER A 89 -6.78 1.08 10.95
N THR A 90 -7.70 0.48 10.19
CA THR A 90 -7.57 0.41 8.73
C THR A 90 -7.35 1.80 8.11
N GLU A 91 -8.03 2.81 8.64
CA GLU A 91 -7.96 4.19 8.18
C GLU A 91 -6.61 4.82 8.49
N ASP A 92 -6.06 4.57 9.69
CA ASP A 92 -4.71 5.00 10.08
C ASP A 92 -3.63 4.32 9.24
N LEU A 93 -3.90 3.09 8.78
CA LEU A 93 -3.03 2.31 7.88
C LEU A 93 -3.28 2.64 6.40
N GLY A 94 -4.10 3.64 6.12
CA GLY A 94 -4.28 4.21 4.78
C GLY A 94 -5.35 3.56 3.92
N TYR A 95 -6.23 2.73 4.50
CA TYR A 95 -7.45 2.29 3.83
C TYR A 95 -8.49 3.43 3.80
N ASP A 96 -9.33 3.41 2.78
CA ASP A 96 -10.55 4.23 2.68
C ASP A 96 -11.75 3.44 3.21
N SER A 97 -12.38 3.92 4.29
CA SER A 97 -13.54 3.30 4.91
C SER A 97 -14.79 3.33 4.03
N SER A 98 -14.85 4.22 3.04
CA SER A 98 -15.96 4.29 2.08
C SER A 98 -15.90 3.22 1.00
N ILE A 99 -14.79 2.46 0.92
CA ILE A 99 -14.56 1.46 -0.14
C ILE A 99 -14.30 0.09 0.49
N THR A 100 -15.20 -0.86 0.25
CA THR A 100 -15.05 -2.24 0.73
C THR A 100 -14.61 -3.17 -0.40
N ARG A 101 -13.56 -3.96 -0.15
CA ARG A 101 -13.10 -5.02 -1.06
C ARG A 101 -13.95 -6.29 -0.87
N VAL A 102 -14.58 -6.75 -1.94
CA VAL A 102 -15.48 -7.91 -1.96
C VAL A 102 -14.92 -9.01 -2.85
N ALA A 103 -14.80 -10.22 -2.32
CA ALA A 103 -14.44 -11.40 -3.09
C ALA A 103 -15.70 -12.19 -3.48
N ILE A 104 -15.97 -12.29 -4.78
CA ILE A 104 -17.16 -12.98 -5.31
C ILE A 104 -16.74 -14.31 -5.93
N PRO A 105 -17.29 -15.44 -5.47
CA PRO A 105 -17.03 -16.74 -6.09
C PRO A 105 -17.44 -16.74 -7.56
N LEU A 106 -16.59 -17.30 -8.41
CA LEU A 106 -16.92 -17.52 -9.82
C LEU A 106 -17.78 -18.77 -9.95
N THR A 107 -18.88 -18.67 -10.70
CA THR A 107 -19.82 -19.76 -10.92
C THR A 107 -19.09 -20.98 -11.50
N GLY A 108 -19.26 -22.15 -10.87
CA GLY A 108 -18.62 -23.40 -11.31
C GLY A 108 -17.19 -23.63 -10.81
N SER A 109 -16.62 -22.74 -9.98
CA SER A 109 -15.34 -23.00 -9.33
C SER A 109 -15.26 -22.34 -7.95
N PRO A 110 -15.55 -23.08 -6.85
CA PRO A 110 -15.53 -22.53 -5.50
C PRO A 110 -14.14 -22.05 -5.05
N ALA A 111 -13.08 -22.44 -5.75
CA ALA A 111 -11.71 -22.00 -5.51
C ALA A 111 -11.33 -20.69 -6.22
N ARG A 112 -12.15 -20.19 -7.16
CA ARG A 112 -11.86 -18.98 -7.92
C ARG A 112 -12.79 -17.85 -7.50
N TYR A 113 -12.22 -16.69 -7.24
CA TYR A 113 -12.95 -15.49 -6.88
C TYR A 113 -12.59 -14.34 -7.83
N ARG A 114 -13.56 -13.46 -8.06
CA ARG A 114 -13.34 -12.14 -8.66
C ARG A 114 -13.38 -11.09 -7.55
N ILE A 115 -12.39 -10.22 -7.54
CA ILE A 115 -12.40 -9.05 -6.65
C ILE A 115 -13.27 -7.96 -7.27
N GLN A 116 -14.20 -7.45 -6.48
CA GLN A 116 -14.99 -6.25 -6.76
C GLN A 116 -14.83 -5.27 -5.59
N TYR A 117 -15.21 -4.03 -5.80
CA TYR A 117 -15.20 -2.98 -4.78
C TYR A 117 -16.60 -2.42 -4.64
N GLU A 118 -16.97 -2.12 -3.40
CA GLU A 118 -18.22 -1.45 -3.06
C GLU A 118 -17.91 -0.05 -2.56
N TYR A 119 -18.50 0.94 -3.20
CA TYR A 119 -18.37 2.34 -2.82
C TYR A 119 -19.64 2.78 -2.09
N ALA A 120 -19.51 3.23 -0.85
CA ALA A 120 -20.58 3.85 -0.10
C ALA A 120 -20.61 5.36 -0.41
N ILE A 121 -21.66 5.82 -1.09
CA ILE A 121 -21.82 7.21 -1.51
C ILE A 121 -23.24 7.65 -1.16
N ASP A 122 -23.38 8.69 -0.34
CA ASP A 122 -24.68 9.26 0.07
C ASP A 122 -25.71 8.23 0.60
N GLY A 123 -25.23 7.20 1.29
CA GLY A 123 -26.07 6.13 1.86
C GLY A 123 -26.37 4.98 0.91
N GLU A 124 -26.01 5.11 -0.36
CA GLU A 124 -26.15 4.06 -1.38
C GLU A 124 -24.84 3.30 -1.57
N THR A 125 -24.93 2.04 -1.97
CA THR A 125 -23.77 1.18 -2.22
C THR A 125 -23.67 0.84 -3.70
N TYR A 126 -22.56 1.22 -4.33
CA TYR A 126 -22.28 0.99 -5.74
C TYR A 126 -21.20 -0.08 -5.89
N ARG A 127 -21.52 -1.21 -6.52
CA ARG A 127 -20.57 -2.31 -6.70
C ARG A 127 -19.94 -2.28 -8.08
N THR A 128 -18.61 -2.29 -8.16
CA THR A 128 -17.88 -2.30 -9.44
C THR A 128 -18.18 -3.56 -10.25
N VAL A 129 -18.42 -3.39 -11.55
CA VAL A 129 -18.63 -4.48 -12.51
C VAL A 129 -17.41 -4.64 -13.41
N GLU A 130 -16.99 -3.57 -14.09
CA GLU A 130 -15.89 -3.54 -15.03
C GLU A 130 -15.07 -2.25 -14.91
N CYS A 131 -13.75 -2.34 -15.11
CA CYS A 131 -12.86 -1.18 -15.20
C CYS A 131 -12.87 -0.62 -16.62
N LEU A 132 -13.47 0.55 -16.83
CA LEU A 132 -13.44 1.25 -18.11
C LEU A 132 -12.10 1.95 -18.36
N SER A 133 -11.50 2.47 -17.28
CA SER A 133 -10.21 3.15 -17.36
C SER A 133 -9.48 3.04 -16.03
N SER A 134 -8.19 2.70 -16.09
CA SER A 134 -7.29 2.74 -14.95
C SER A 134 -5.96 3.33 -15.35
N PHE A 135 -5.46 4.28 -14.56
CA PHE A 135 -4.10 4.78 -14.73
C PHE A 135 -3.08 3.71 -14.34
N ARG A 136 -2.04 3.50 -15.14
CA ARG A 136 -0.98 2.50 -14.86
C ARG A 136 -0.21 2.83 -13.58
N ALA A 137 0.39 1.81 -12.97
CA ALA A 137 1.34 1.92 -11.85
C ALA A 137 2.70 2.52 -12.26
N SER A 138 2.72 3.56 -13.11
CA SER A 138 3.96 4.14 -13.64
C SER A 138 4.67 5.08 -12.67
N GLY A 139 4.01 5.47 -11.57
CA GLY A 139 4.59 6.33 -10.56
C GLY A 139 3.74 6.36 -9.29
N ILE A 140 4.42 6.60 -8.16
CA ILE A 140 3.76 6.72 -6.86
C ILE A 140 2.91 8.00 -6.77
N ILE A 141 3.43 9.10 -7.31
CA ILE A 141 2.71 10.37 -7.46
C ILE A 141 1.94 10.30 -8.77
N SER A 142 0.61 10.27 -8.66
CA SER A 142 -0.27 10.28 -9.83
C SER A 142 -1.70 10.61 -9.41
N ARG A 143 -2.54 10.99 -10.38
CA ARG A 143 -3.99 11.13 -10.13
C ARG A 143 -4.64 9.79 -9.75
N ALA A 144 -4.07 8.69 -10.26
CA ALA A 144 -4.53 7.32 -10.06
C ALA A 144 -6.05 7.11 -10.21
N THR A 145 -6.67 7.90 -11.09
CA THR A 145 -8.10 7.85 -11.36
C THR A 145 -8.48 6.51 -11.95
N ARG A 146 -9.61 5.96 -11.48
CA ARG A 146 -10.24 4.78 -12.04
C ARG A 146 -11.68 5.09 -12.38
N VAL A 147 -12.12 4.58 -13.51
CA VAL A 147 -13.50 4.70 -13.99
C VAL A 147 -14.06 3.30 -14.07
N TRP A 148 -15.18 3.08 -13.39
CA TRP A 148 -15.84 1.78 -13.30
C TRP A 148 -17.26 1.88 -13.82
N THR A 149 -17.76 0.80 -14.39
CA THR A 149 -19.21 0.56 -14.40
C THR A 149 -19.61 0.05 -13.02
N VAL A 150 -20.76 0.48 -12.52
CA VAL A 150 -21.29 0.08 -11.21
C VAL A 150 -22.74 -0.38 -11.33
N ARG A 151 -23.20 -1.13 -10.34
CA ARG A 151 -24.59 -1.56 -10.16
C ARG A 151 -25.00 -1.45 -8.70
#